data_AF-A0A2V7XBS1-F1
#
_entry.id   AF-A0A2V7XBS1-F1
#
_cell.length_a   1.000
_cell.length_b   1.000
_cell.length_c   1.000
_cell.angle_alpha   90.00
_cell.angle_beta   90.00
_cell.angle_gamma   90.00
#
_symmetry.space_group_name_H-M   'P 1'
#
loop_
_entity.id
_entity.type
_entity.pdbx_description
1 polymer ?
#
loop_
_entity_poly.entity_id
_entity_poly.type
_entity_poly.pdbx_seq_one_letter_code
_entity_poly.pdbx_strand_id
1 'polypeptide(L)'
;MTTAELLLVWRLFLVDAARNRKRIGLTVMAIGWGTLSIVLLLSFGEGMKRSFHRTSRGMGEGIGVLWPGATTRAYAGLPSGRPIMFTDEDAELLAARIPEITAISREYSKR
;
A
#
# COMPACT_ATOMS: atom_id res chain seq x y z
N MET A 1 -49.31 -2.19 12.74
CA MET A 1 -48.71 -0.86 12.92
C MET A 1 -48.96 -0.08 11.64
N THR A 2 -49.86 0.89 11.69
CA THR A 2 -50.37 1.59 10.51
C THR A 2 -49.40 2.68 10.06
N THR A 3 -49.41 3.05 8.78
CA THR A 3 -48.57 4.13 8.23
C THR A 3 -48.80 5.47 8.94
N ALA A 4 -50.00 5.71 9.45
CA ALA A 4 -50.36 6.88 10.24
C ALA A 4 -49.64 6.92 11.60
N GLU A 5 -49.51 5.78 12.30
CA GLU A 5 -48.77 5.68 13.56
C GLU A 5 -47.28 5.97 13.35
N LEU A 6 -46.70 5.44 12.27
CA LEU A 6 -45.32 5.73 11.88
C LEU A 6 -45.08 7.22 11.63
N LEU A 7 -45.97 7.88 10.88
CA LEU A 7 -45.86 9.31 10.61
C LEU A 7 -45.98 10.17 11.88
N LEU A 8 -46.80 9.74 12.84
CA LEU A 8 -46.97 10.43 14.11
C LEU A 8 -45.73 10.30 15.00
N VAL A 9 -45.14 9.10 15.07
CA VAL A 9 -43.87 8.86 15.78
C VAL A 9 -42.74 9.69 15.15
N TRP A 10 -42.62 9.72 13.82
CA TRP A 10 -41.62 10.52 13.11
C TRP A 10 -41.77 12.03 13.39
N ARG A 11 -43.00 12.56 13.32
CA ARG A 11 -43.27 13.97 13.64
C ARG A 11 -42.94 14.30 15.08
N LEU A 12 -43.30 13.43 16.03
CA LEU A 12 -43.05 13.63 17.45
C LEU A 12 -41.54 13.67 17.75
N PHE A 13 -40.77 12.75 17.16
CA PHE A 13 -39.31 12.73 17.26
C PHE A 13 -38.67 14.00 16.69
N LEU A 14 -39.11 14.47 15.52
CA LEU A 14 -38.61 15.70 14.90
C LEU A 14 -38.89 16.94 15.76
N VAL A 15 -40.08 17.03 16.36
CA VAL A 15 -40.46 18.15 17.23
C VAL A 15 -39.67 18.13 18.54
N ASP A 16 -39.52 16.98 19.19
CA ASP A 16 -38.71 16.85 20.41
C ASP A 16 -37.23 17.12 20.11
N ALA A 17 -36.76 16.70 18.93
CA ALA A 17 -35.41 16.97 18.50
C ALA A 17 -35.14 18.47 18.28
N ALA A 18 -36.10 19.18 17.68
CA ALA A 18 -36.05 20.62 17.52
C ALA A 18 -36.12 21.37 18.87
N ARG A 19 -36.87 20.83 19.85
CA ARG A 19 -36.95 21.38 21.22
C ARG A 19 -35.60 21.33 21.93
N ASN A 20 -34.86 20.23 21.78
CA ASN A 20 -33.55 19.98 22.41
C ASN A 20 -32.35 20.24 21.47
N ARG A 21 -32.43 21.32 20.68
CA ARG A 21 -31.48 21.67 19.60
C ARG A 21 -29.98 21.63 19.96
N LYS A 22 -29.62 22.01 21.20
CA LYS A 22 -28.20 22.07 21.62
C LYS A 22 -27.61 20.68 21.80
N ARG A 23 -28.34 19.78 22.46
CA ARG A 23 -27.88 18.42 22.76
C ARG A 23 -27.77 17.59 21.50
N ILE A 24 -28.78 17.66 20.64
CA ILE A 24 -28.80 16.91 19.37
C ILE A 24 -27.81 17.48 18.37
N GLY A 25 -27.66 18.81 18.30
CA GLY A 25 -26.64 19.43 17.47
C GLY A 25 -25.23 18.92 17.81
N LEU A 26 -24.88 18.85 19.10
CA LEU A 26 -23.59 18.31 19.54
C LEU A 26 -23.40 16.84 19.17
N THR A 27 -24.42 16.00 19.35
CA THR A 27 -24.34 14.57 19.00
C THR A 27 -24.21 14.34 17.49
N VAL A 28 -25.03 15.02 16.69
CA VAL A 28 -24.97 14.91 15.23
C VAL A 28 -23.65 15.46 14.69
N MET A 29 -23.15 16.55 15.27
CA MET A 29 -21.84 17.10 14.90
C MET A 29 -20.70 16.16 15.26
N ALA A 30 -20.76 15.49 16.42
CA ALA A 30 -19.77 14.49 16.81
C ALA A 30 -19.76 13.28 15.85
N ILE A 31 -20.93 12.75 15.51
CA ILE A 31 -21.06 11.65 14.55
C ILE A 31 -20.58 12.08 13.17
N GLY A 32 -21.03 13.25 12.69
CA GLY A 32 -20.65 13.78 11.39
C GLY A 32 -19.14 14.02 11.28
N TRP A 33 -18.52 14.61 12.30
CA TRP A 33 -17.07 14.83 12.33
C TRP A 33 -16.28 13.51 12.39
N GLY A 34 -16.77 12.53 13.14
CA GLY A 34 -16.17 11.19 13.20
C GLY A 34 -16.20 10.48 11.85
N THR A 35 -17.38 10.44 11.20
CA THR A 35 -17.52 9.84 9.87
C THR A 35 -16.68 10.58 8.83
N LEU A 36 -16.66 11.92 8.86
CA LEU A 36 -15.83 12.73 7.96
C LEU A 36 -14.34 12.38 8.12
N SER A 37 -13.86 12.30 9.37
CA SER A 37 -12.46 11.96 9.66
C SER A 37 -12.07 10.59 9.12
N ILE A 38 -12.95 9.58 9.29
CA ILE A 38 -12.72 8.22 8.79
C ILE A 38 -12.65 8.22 7.26
N VAL A 39 -13.60 8.88 6.59
CA VAL A 39 -13.64 8.93 5.12
C VAL A 39 -12.42 9.65 4.54
N LEU A 40 -12.00 10.75 5.17
CA LEU A 40 -10.80 11.49 4.75
C LEU A 40 -9.55 10.63 4.90
N LEU A 41 -9.37 9.99 6.05
CA LEU A 41 -8.19 9.15 6.30
C LEU A 41 -8.16 7.95 5.34
N LEU A 42 -9.31 7.31 5.10
CA LEU A 42 -9.41 6.18 4.18
C LEU A 42 -9.08 6.61 2.74
N SER A 43 -9.67 7.72 2.29
CA SER A 43 -9.43 8.26 0.94
C SER A 43 -7.97 8.65 0.76
N PHE A 44 -7.36 9.29 1.76
CA PHE A 44 -5.96 9.65 1.77
C PHE A 44 -5.04 8.41 1.76
N GLY A 45 -5.31 7.43 2.61
CA GLY A 45 -4.53 6.19 2.69
C GLY A 45 -4.54 5.40 1.38
N GLU A 46 -5.72 5.25 0.77
CA GLU A 46 -5.85 4.55 -0.51
C GLU A 46 -5.22 5.35 -1.66
N GLY A 47 -5.34 6.68 -1.65
CA GLY A 47 -4.67 7.57 -2.60
C GLY A 47 -3.14 7.45 -2.51
N MET A 48 -2.58 7.51 -1.30
CA MET A 48 -1.15 7.30 -1.07
C MET A 48 -0.71 5.91 -1.55
N LYS A 49 -1.42 4.85 -1.18
CA LYS A 49 -1.10 3.48 -1.61
C LYS A 49 -1.01 3.38 -3.13
N ARG A 50 -1.97 3.97 -3.85
CA ARG A 50 -1.95 3.99 -5.33
C ARG A 50 -0.80 4.80 -5.88
N SER A 51 -0.49 5.95 -5.30
CA SER A 51 0.66 6.77 -5.71
C SER A 51 1.99 6.05 -5.48
N PHE A 52 2.19 5.44 -4.29
CA PHE A 52 3.37 4.63 -4.00
C PHE A 52 3.51 3.44 -4.94
N HIS A 53 2.41 2.72 -5.22
CA HIS A 53 2.43 1.65 -6.20
C HIS A 53 2.75 2.15 -7.61
N ARG A 54 2.20 3.30 -8.05
CA ARG A 54 2.53 3.87 -9.37
C ARG A 54 3.99 4.30 -9.46
N THR A 55 4.53 4.94 -8.42
CA THR A 55 5.95 5.30 -8.36
C THR A 55 6.83 4.05 -8.39
N SER A 56 6.46 3.00 -7.63
CA SER A 56 7.15 1.71 -7.68
C SER A 56 7.06 1.04 -9.06
N ARG A 57 5.89 1.13 -9.73
CA ARG A 57 5.71 0.67 -11.12
C ARG A 57 6.44 1.54 -12.15
N GLY A 58 6.79 2.78 -11.82
CA GLY A 58 7.61 3.64 -12.68
C GLY A 58 9.01 3.07 -12.91
N MET A 59 9.50 2.21 -12.00
CA MET A 59 10.70 1.40 -12.21
C MET A 59 10.46 0.28 -13.23
N GLY A 60 9.20 -0.18 -13.36
CA GLY A 60 8.68 -1.29 -14.19
C GLY A 60 8.08 -2.40 -13.32
N GLU A 61 7.04 -3.10 -13.80
CA GLU A 61 6.49 -4.28 -13.11
C GLU A 61 7.35 -5.51 -13.41
N GLY A 62 7.66 -6.31 -12.37
CA GLY A 62 8.41 -7.56 -12.54
C GLY A 62 9.93 -7.39 -12.61
N ILE A 63 10.48 -6.27 -12.13
CA ILE A 63 11.93 -6.03 -12.12
C ILE A 63 12.52 -6.43 -10.77
N GLY A 64 13.48 -7.34 -10.81
CA GLY A 64 14.37 -7.66 -9.70
C GLY A 64 15.75 -7.05 -9.96
N VAL A 65 16.29 -6.32 -8.99
CA VAL A 65 17.67 -5.81 -9.05
C VAL A 65 18.55 -6.68 -8.16
N LEU A 66 19.58 -7.27 -8.75
CA LEU A 66 20.57 -8.09 -8.07
C LEU A 66 21.79 -7.24 -7.75
N TRP A 67 22.20 -7.23 -6.49
CA TRP A 67 23.41 -6.53 -6.04
C TRP A 67 24.47 -7.54 -5.61
N PRO A 68 25.74 -7.31 -5.96
CA PRO A 68 26.84 -8.14 -5.47
C PRO A 68 26.94 -8.03 -3.95
N GLY A 69 26.80 -9.16 -3.26
CA GLY A 69 26.96 -9.26 -1.82
C GLY A 69 28.34 -9.79 -1.41
N ALA A 70 28.42 -10.32 -0.20
CA ALA A 70 29.57 -11.09 0.28
C ALA A 70 29.19 -12.55 0.54
N THR A 71 30.15 -13.45 0.36
CA THR A 71 29.95 -14.88 0.64
C THR A 71 29.65 -15.12 2.12
N THR A 72 28.55 -15.81 2.42
CA THR A 72 28.13 -16.06 3.81
C THR A 72 28.78 -17.30 4.44
N ARG A 73 29.35 -18.20 3.63
CA ARG A 73 29.92 -19.48 4.07
C ARG A 73 31.28 -19.71 3.43
N ALA A 74 32.15 -20.42 4.15
CA ALA A 74 33.39 -20.93 3.59
C ALA A 74 33.08 -22.00 2.53
N TYR A 75 33.81 -21.97 1.41
CA TYR A 75 33.61 -22.90 0.30
C TYR A 75 34.93 -23.14 -0.42
N ALA A 76 35.20 -24.39 -0.80
CA ALA A 76 36.40 -24.78 -1.55
C ALA A 76 37.72 -24.26 -0.93
N GLY A 77 37.84 -24.30 0.41
CA GLY A 77 39.03 -23.82 1.13
C GLY A 77 39.13 -22.29 1.29
N LEU A 78 38.17 -21.53 0.78
CA LEU A 78 38.14 -20.08 0.88
C LEU A 78 37.28 -19.63 2.06
N PRO A 79 37.68 -18.58 2.82
CA PRO A 79 36.91 -18.04 3.92
C PRO A 79 35.62 -17.34 3.43
N SER A 80 34.67 -17.17 4.35
CA SER A 80 33.50 -16.30 4.16
C SER A 80 33.89 -14.82 4.14
N GLY A 81 32.99 -13.96 3.67
CA GLY A 81 33.17 -12.50 3.65
C GLY A 81 33.83 -11.96 2.38
N ARG A 82 34.11 -12.82 1.39
CA ARG A 82 34.66 -12.40 0.10
C ARG A 82 33.59 -11.69 -0.74
N PRO A 83 33.92 -10.58 -1.43
CA PRO A 83 32.99 -9.91 -2.33
C PRO A 83 32.64 -10.83 -3.50
N ILE A 84 31.37 -10.87 -3.85
CA ILE A 84 30.87 -11.51 -5.08
C ILE A 84 30.97 -10.44 -6.16
N MET A 85 31.58 -10.76 -7.30
CA MET A 85 31.54 -9.90 -8.49
C MET A 85 30.74 -10.61 -9.56
N PHE A 86 29.78 -9.91 -10.15
CA PHE A 86 29.06 -10.42 -11.31
C PHE A 86 29.93 -10.29 -12.55
N THR A 87 29.89 -11.30 -13.40
CA THR A 87 30.50 -11.28 -14.73
C THR A 87 29.44 -11.30 -15.82
N ASP A 88 29.84 -11.06 -17.07
CA ASP A 88 28.89 -11.03 -18.19
C ASP A 88 28.26 -12.40 -18.46
N GLU A 89 29.00 -13.47 -18.16
CA GLU A 89 28.54 -14.85 -18.30
C GLU A 89 27.43 -15.20 -17.31
N ASP A 90 27.38 -14.56 -16.13
CA ASP A 90 26.32 -14.78 -15.14
C ASP A 90 24.94 -14.39 -15.71
N ALA A 91 24.87 -13.34 -16.53
CA ALA A 91 23.63 -12.93 -17.18
C ALA A 91 23.13 -13.99 -18.18
N GLU A 92 24.04 -14.61 -18.94
CA GLU A 92 23.70 -15.68 -19.88
C GLU A 92 23.28 -16.96 -19.15
N LEU A 93 23.98 -17.28 -18.06
CA LEU A 93 23.62 -18.40 -17.19
C LEU A 93 22.20 -18.23 -16.61
N LEU A 94 21.87 -17.04 -16.13
CA LEU A 94 20.55 -16.74 -15.58
C LEU A 94 19.46 -16.84 -16.65
N ALA A 95 19.68 -16.27 -17.84
CA ALA A 95 18.74 -16.37 -18.96
C ALA A 95 18.51 -17.82 -19.40
N ALA A 96 19.55 -18.66 -19.39
CA ALA A 96 19.45 -20.06 -19.78
C ALA A 96 18.79 -20.95 -18.73
N ARG A 97 18.89 -20.61 -17.43
CA ARG A 97 18.43 -21.46 -16.33
C ARG A 97 17.09 -21.02 -15.73
N ILE A 98 16.66 -19.77 -15.97
CA ILE A 98 15.42 -19.22 -15.41
C ILE A 98 14.54 -18.73 -16.56
N PRO A 99 13.64 -19.58 -17.08
CA PRO A 99 12.80 -19.26 -18.24
C PRO A 99 11.77 -18.15 -17.98
N GLU A 100 11.49 -17.81 -16.72
CA GLU A 100 10.59 -16.72 -16.34
C GLU A 100 11.20 -15.32 -16.60
N ILE A 101 12.52 -15.23 -16.79
CA ILE A 101 13.18 -13.96 -17.06
C ILE A 101 12.97 -13.56 -18.53
N THR A 102 12.18 -12.52 -18.75
CA THR A 102 11.88 -12.00 -20.10
C THR A 102 13.00 -11.12 -20.66
N ALA A 103 13.69 -10.36 -19.80
CA ALA A 103 14.79 -9.47 -20.19
C ALA A 103 15.78 -9.32 -19.03
N ILE A 104 17.07 -9.21 -19.36
CA ILE A 104 18.15 -8.93 -18.41
C ILE A 104 18.90 -7.70 -18.89
N SER A 105 19.11 -6.74 -17.99
CA SER A 105 19.97 -5.58 -18.23
C SER A 105 21.25 -5.74 -17.41
N ARG A 106 22.41 -5.57 -18.04
CA ARG A 106 23.71 -5.57 -17.38
C ARG A 106 24.04 -4.13 -16.99
N GLU A 107 24.17 -3.85 -15.70
CA GLU A 107 24.52 -2.52 -15.20
C GLU A 107 25.97 -2.50 -14.72
N TYR A 108 26.79 -1.64 -15.32
CA TYR A 108 28.19 -1.47 -14.95
C TYR A 108 28.35 -0.18 -14.17
N SER A 109 28.67 -0.28 -12.88
CA SER A 109 29.09 0.88 -12.09
C SER A 109 30.55 1.20 -12.42
N LYS A 110 30.80 2.25 -13.22
CA LYS A 110 32.16 2.81 -13.33
C LYS A 110 32.54 3.41 -11.98
N ARG A 111 33.56 2.84 -11.33
CA ARG A 111 34.33 3.53 -10.30
C ARG A 111 35.33 4.46 -10.96
#